data_AF-A0A7S1EQI4-F1
#
_entry.id   AF-A0A7S1EQI4-F1
#
_cell.length_a   1.000
_cell.length_b   1.000
_cell.length_c   1.000
_cell.angle_alpha   90.00
_cell.angle_beta   90.00
_cell.angle_gamma   90.00
#
_symmetry.space_group_name_H-M   'P 1'
#
loop_
_entity.id
_entity.type
_entity.pdbx_description
1 polymer ?
#
loop_
_entity_poly.entity_id
_entity_poly.type
_entity_poly.pdbx_seq_one_letter_code
_entity_poly.pdbx_strand_id
1 'polypeptide(L)'
;NVSQNTNGPVRIGILHPDAFGGGGGERVLWILIQTLDKFYHQNNHQRVRIIVFVKSENNQFLHSFDSVRSKLESQFGLNLSISLERSVRFEYLRLCPVLEPNQYPVCTLLLQFLGGALVALEIASLYSSQLDIFIDTTG
;
A
#
# COMPACT_ATOMS: atom_id res chain seq x y z
N ASN A 1 -14.45 -9.11 -32.19
CA ASN A 1 -13.00 -8.83 -32.28
C ASN A 1 -12.56 -7.84 -31.22
N VAL A 2 -12.23 -8.31 -30.02
CA VAL A 2 -11.22 -7.66 -29.17
C VAL A 2 -10.37 -8.78 -28.59
N SER A 3 -9.41 -9.22 -29.40
CA SER A 3 -8.23 -9.93 -28.97
C SER A 3 -7.35 -8.94 -28.19
N GLN A 4 -7.17 -9.14 -26.88
CA GLN A 4 -6.04 -8.57 -26.16
C GLN A 4 -5.48 -9.63 -25.20
N ASN A 5 -4.62 -10.47 -25.75
CA ASN A 5 -3.60 -11.12 -24.95
C ASN A 5 -2.51 -10.06 -24.68
N THR A 6 -2.66 -9.32 -23.57
CA THR A 6 -1.76 -8.23 -23.15
C THR A 6 -1.29 -8.49 -21.72
N ASN A 7 -0.43 -9.47 -21.50
CA ASN A 7 0.04 -9.82 -20.15
C ASN A 7 1.08 -8.81 -19.61
N GLY A 8 0.64 -7.56 -19.42
CA GLY A 8 1.32 -6.58 -18.59
C GLY A 8 1.28 -6.98 -17.10
N PRO A 9 2.08 -6.34 -16.25
CA PRO A 9 2.02 -6.62 -14.82
C PRO A 9 0.65 -6.26 -14.24
N VAL A 10 0.14 -7.06 -13.30
CA VAL A 10 -1.05 -6.69 -12.51
C VAL A 10 -0.69 -5.56 -11.57
N ARG A 11 -1.48 -4.50 -11.53
CA ARG A 11 -1.18 -3.30 -10.75
C ARG A 11 -2.13 -3.17 -9.57
N ILE A 12 -1.59 -3.25 -8.36
CA ILE A 12 -2.35 -3.26 -7.11
C ILE A 12 -2.00 -2.02 -6.31
N GLY A 13 -3.01 -1.29 -5.86
CA GLY A 13 -2.88 -0.15 -4.96
C GLY A 13 -3.35 -0.55 -3.57
N ILE A 14 -2.54 -0.29 -2.55
CA ILE A 14 -2.87 -0.60 -1.16
C ILE A 14 -2.81 0.69 -0.35
N LEU A 15 -3.94 1.12 0.21
CA LEU A 15 -3.98 2.27 1.13
C LEU A 15 -3.65 1.80 2.55
N HIS A 16 -2.50 2.23 3.05
CA HIS A 16 -2.04 1.94 4.40
C HIS A 16 -1.16 3.10 4.93
N PRO A 17 -1.77 4.13 5.56
CA PRO A 17 -1.08 5.35 5.99
C PRO A 17 0.17 5.10 6.84
N ASP A 18 0.11 4.13 7.75
CA ASP A 18 1.17 3.79 8.72
C ASP A 18 1.99 2.55 8.33
N ALA A 19 2.25 2.34 7.03
CA ALA A 19 2.86 1.08 6.52
C ALA A 19 4.26 0.78 7.08
N PHE A 20 4.92 1.81 7.58
CA PHE A 20 6.26 1.76 8.17
C PHE A 20 6.25 1.71 9.69
N GLY A 21 5.10 1.49 10.31
CA GLY A 21 4.96 1.30 11.74
C GLY A 21 5.62 0.01 12.21
N GLY A 22 5.05 -0.59 13.25
CA GLY A 22 5.62 -1.77 13.90
C GLY A 22 4.60 -2.54 14.72
N GLY A 23 3.31 -2.27 14.50
CA GLY A 23 2.21 -2.98 15.10
C GLY A 23 1.83 -4.26 14.35
N GLY A 24 0.75 -4.88 14.83
CA GLY A 24 0.23 -6.11 14.22
C GLY A 24 -0.37 -5.92 12.83
N GLY A 25 -0.97 -4.75 12.55
CA GLY A 25 -1.60 -4.46 11.26
C GLY A 25 -0.58 -4.40 10.12
N GLU A 26 0.56 -3.81 10.40
CA GLU A 26 1.69 -3.68 9.48
C GLU A 26 2.31 -5.05 9.19
N ARG A 27 2.41 -5.93 10.20
CA ARG A 27 2.81 -7.32 9.97
C ARG A 27 1.89 -8.02 8.98
N VAL A 28 0.57 -7.83 9.11
CA VAL A 28 -0.42 -8.41 8.18
C VAL A 28 -0.25 -7.81 6.78
N LEU A 29 -0.07 -6.50 6.67
CA LEU A 29 0.21 -5.82 5.39
C LEU A 29 1.42 -6.44 4.68
N TRP A 30 2.55 -6.59 5.38
CA TRP A 30 3.78 -7.09 4.76
C TRP A 30 3.71 -8.57 4.39
N ILE A 31 2.99 -9.38 5.16
CA ILE A 31 2.67 -10.77 4.79
C ILE A 31 1.77 -10.80 3.55
N LEU A 32 0.76 -9.92 3.47
CA LEU A 32 -0.11 -9.80 2.30
C LEU A 32 0.70 -9.46 1.04
N ILE A 33 1.53 -8.42 1.08
CA ILE A 33 2.37 -8.00 -0.05
C ILE A 33 3.28 -9.14 -0.50
N GLN A 34 3.96 -9.81 0.45
CA GLN A 34 4.81 -10.95 0.15
C GLN A 34 4.02 -12.11 -0.49
N THR A 35 2.81 -12.37 -0.01
CA THR A 35 1.96 -13.44 -0.52
C THR A 35 1.47 -13.13 -1.93
N LEU A 36 1.09 -11.88 -2.21
CA LEU A 36 0.69 -11.43 -3.55
C LEU A 36 1.84 -11.57 -4.55
N ASP A 37 3.04 -11.12 -4.20
CA ASP A 37 4.24 -11.27 -5.05
C ASP A 37 4.49 -12.74 -5.41
N LYS A 38 4.52 -13.62 -4.41
CA LYS A 38 4.70 -15.08 -4.61
C LYS A 38 3.58 -15.69 -5.46
N PHE A 39 2.32 -15.35 -5.16
CA PHE A 39 1.17 -15.91 -5.84
C PHE A 39 1.17 -15.60 -7.35
N TYR A 40 1.43 -14.35 -7.74
CA TYR A 40 1.45 -13.96 -9.16
C TYR A 40 2.68 -14.50 -9.89
N HIS A 41 3.84 -14.54 -9.22
CA HIS A 41 5.05 -15.13 -9.79
C HIS A 41 4.91 -16.64 -10.04
N GLN A 42 4.25 -17.38 -9.14
CA GLN A 42 4.14 -18.84 -9.23
C GLN A 42 2.99 -19.33 -10.12
N ASN A 43 1.80 -18.73 -10.04
CA ASN A 43 0.60 -19.31 -10.68
C ASN A 43 0.40 -18.87 -12.14
N ASN A 44 0.75 -17.64 -12.49
CA ASN A 44 0.40 -17.05 -13.80
C ASN A 44 1.62 -16.62 -14.63
N HIS A 45 2.85 -16.86 -14.13
CA HIS A 45 4.09 -16.29 -14.68
C HIS A 45 3.99 -14.77 -14.95
N GLN A 46 3.15 -14.08 -14.18
CA GLN A 46 2.79 -12.69 -14.40
C GLN A 46 3.50 -11.83 -13.36
N ARG A 47 4.03 -10.69 -13.79
CA ARG A 47 4.62 -9.71 -12.88
C ARG A 47 3.52 -8.99 -12.11
N VAL A 48 3.79 -8.60 -10.87
CA VAL A 48 2.91 -7.71 -10.09
C VAL A 48 3.64 -6.39 -9.84
N ARG A 49 2.89 -5.30 -9.84
CA ARG A 49 3.33 -3.98 -9.37
C ARG A 49 2.42 -3.54 -8.25
N ILE A 50 2.99 -3.26 -7.09
CA ILE A 50 2.27 -2.91 -5.88
C ILE A 50 2.65 -1.47 -5.53
N ILE A 51 1.65 -0.60 -5.46
CA ILE A 51 1.78 0.76 -4.98
C ILE A 51 1.20 0.78 -3.56
N VAL A 52 2.02 1.09 -2.57
CA VAL A 52 1.58 1.28 -1.20
C VAL A 52 1.43 2.77 -0.96
N PHE A 53 0.19 3.22 -0.76
CA PHE A 53 -0.13 4.59 -0.44
C PHE A 53 0.04 4.83 1.05
N VAL A 54 0.93 5.74 1.39
CA VAL A 54 1.37 6.04 2.75
C VAL A 54 1.13 7.51 3.07
N LYS A 55 1.07 7.85 4.36
CA LYS A 55 0.96 9.25 4.77
C LYS A 55 2.26 10.00 4.46
N SER A 56 2.15 11.22 3.96
CA SER A 56 3.31 12.09 3.76
C SER A 56 3.92 12.48 5.11
N GLU A 57 5.17 12.07 5.35
CA GLU A 57 5.96 12.48 6.51
C GLU A 57 7.16 13.33 6.05
N ASN A 58 7.63 14.23 6.92
CA ASN A 58 8.80 15.08 6.65
C ASN A 58 10.10 14.28 6.41
N ASN A 59 10.14 13.01 6.82
CA ASN A 59 11.31 12.13 6.72
C ASN A 59 11.15 11.06 5.63
N GLN A 60 10.91 11.48 4.39
CA GLN A 60 10.79 10.59 3.23
C GLN A 60 12.03 9.69 3.01
N PHE A 61 13.20 10.13 3.50
CA PHE A 61 14.47 9.41 3.41
C PHE A 61 14.56 8.16 4.32
N LEU A 62 13.74 8.06 5.37
CA LEU A 62 13.76 6.92 6.31
C LEU A 62 13.01 5.69 5.80
N HIS A 63 12.29 5.82 4.69
CA HIS A 63 11.34 4.83 4.20
C HIS A 63 11.81 4.11 2.93
N SER A 64 13.13 4.05 2.72
CA SER A 64 13.72 3.19 1.68
C SER A 64 13.35 1.72 1.94
N PHE A 65 13.20 0.93 0.87
CA PHE A 65 12.83 -0.48 0.97
C PHE A 65 13.78 -1.27 1.90
N ASP A 66 15.07 -0.94 1.91
CA ASP A 66 16.06 -1.58 2.79
C ASP A 66 15.84 -1.27 4.28
N SER A 67 15.43 -0.03 4.58
CA SER A 67 15.08 0.40 5.94
C SER A 67 13.85 -0.36 6.44
N VAL A 68 12.86 -0.53 5.58
CA VAL A 68 11.65 -1.31 5.84
C VAL A 68 11.98 -2.79 6.04
N ARG A 69 12.78 -3.38 5.14
CA ARG A 69 13.23 -4.78 5.25
C ARG A 69 13.92 -5.03 6.59
N SER A 70 14.89 -4.19 6.97
CA SER A 70 15.63 -4.32 8.23
C SER A 70 14.71 -4.20 9.46
N LYS A 71 13.71 -3.31 9.40
CA LYS A 71 12.73 -3.14 10.48
C LYS A 71 11.82 -4.36 10.62
N LEU A 72 11.33 -4.91 9.52
CA LEU A 72 10.46 -6.09 9.54
C LEU A 72 11.18 -7.36 9.95
N GLU A 73 12.45 -7.50 9.56
CA GLU A 73 13.31 -8.59 10.04
C GLU A 73 13.52 -8.50 11.55
N SER A 74 13.86 -7.32 12.08
CA SER A 74 14.09 -7.14 13.51
C SER A 74 12.83 -7.24 14.38
N GLN A 75 11.68 -6.75 13.90
CA GLN A 75 10.43 -6.74 14.67
C GLN A 75 9.61 -8.03 14.53
N PHE A 76 9.60 -8.64 13.34
CA PHE A 76 8.70 -9.75 13.04
C PHE A 76 9.40 -11.02 12.54
N GLY A 77 10.73 -10.98 12.35
CA GLY A 77 11.48 -12.09 11.77
C GLY A 77 11.10 -12.35 10.30
N LEU A 78 10.53 -11.36 9.61
CA LEU A 78 10.06 -11.50 8.23
C LEU A 78 11.20 -11.16 7.25
N ASN A 79 11.73 -12.17 6.56
CA ASN A 79 12.69 -11.95 5.48
C ASN A 79 11.94 -11.61 4.18
N LEU A 80 12.05 -10.36 3.74
CA LEU A 80 11.47 -9.90 2.48
C LEU A 80 12.44 -10.16 1.31
N SER A 81 11.98 -10.93 0.33
CA SER A 81 12.75 -11.24 -0.87
C SER A 81 13.16 -9.98 -1.66
N ILE A 82 14.32 -10.03 -2.30
CA ILE A 82 14.84 -8.94 -3.15
C ILE A 82 13.95 -8.70 -4.38
N SER A 83 13.19 -9.71 -4.84
CA SER A 83 12.19 -9.54 -5.91
C SER A 83 11.16 -8.47 -5.57
N LEU A 84 10.76 -8.40 -4.30
CA LEU A 84 9.72 -7.52 -3.79
C LEU A 84 10.10 -6.04 -3.93
N GLU A 85 11.38 -5.72 -3.85
CA GLU A 85 11.91 -4.36 -4.02
C GLU A 85 11.62 -3.80 -5.42
N ARG A 86 11.54 -4.67 -6.43
CA ARG A 86 11.20 -4.27 -7.81
C ARG A 86 9.68 -4.21 -8.04
N SER A 87 8.93 -4.94 -7.24
CA SER A 87 7.47 -5.03 -7.33
C SER A 87 6.79 -3.90 -6.55
N VAL A 88 7.38 -3.43 -5.44
CA VAL A 88 6.75 -2.50 -4.49
C VAL A 88 7.30 -1.08 -4.66
N ARG A 89 6.39 -0.10 -4.73
CA ARG A 89 6.70 1.33 -4.68
C ARG A 89 5.83 2.00 -3.62
N PHE A 90 6.38 3.00 -2.93
CA PHE A 90 5.65 3.85 -2.00
C PHE A 90 5.22 5.15 -2.68
N GLU A 91 3.98 5.57 -2.45
CA GLU A 91 3.42 6.84 -2.91
C GLU A 91 2.83 7.59 -1.72
N TYR A 92 3.18 8.87 -1.59
CA TYR A 92 2.78 9.69 -0.46
C TYR A 92 1.52 10.49 -0.81
N LEU A 93 0.46 10.29 -0.05
CA LEU A 93 -0.79 11.04 -0.22
C LEU A 93 -0.84 12.24 0.72
N ARG A 94 -1.44 13.33 0.22
CA ARG A 94 -1.56 14.58 0.99
C ARG A 94 -2.74 14.55 1.93
N LEU A 95 -3.81 13.84 1.58
CA LEU A 95 -5.03 13.79 2.38
C LEU A 95 -5.02 12.68 3.44
N CYS A 96 -3.96 11.87 3.55
CA CYS A 96 -3.84 10.87 4.62
C CYS A 96 -4.13 11.38 6.05
N PRO A 97 -3.75 12.62 6.46
CA PRO A 97 -4.08 13.12 7.78
C PRO A 97 -5.59 13.12 8.09
N VAL A 98 -6.44 13.27 7.06
CA VAL A 98 -7.93 13.26 7.18
C VAL A 98 -8.46 11.92 7.69
N LEU A 99 -7.64 10.87 7.72
CA LEU A 99 -7.97 9.56 8.28
C LEU A 99 -7.74 9.50 9.80
N GLU A 100 -6.97 10.43 10.37
CA GLU A 100 -6.61 10.40 11.78
C GLU A 100 -7.82 10.77 12.67
N PRO A 101 -8.13 9.96 13.71
CA PRO A 101 -9.29 10.21 14.56
C PRO A 101 -9.16 11.50 15.38
N ASN A 102 -7.93 11.95 15.64
CA ASN A 102 -7.63 13.18 16.38
C ASN A 102 -8.17 14.45 15.69
N GLN A 103 -8.48 14.39 14.39
CA GLN A 103 -9.03 15.52 13.64
C GLN A 103 -10.53 15.72 13.91
N TYR A 104 -11.18 14.76 14.55
CA TYR A 104 -12.63 14.71 14.70
C TYR A 104 -13.03 14.58 16.18
N PRO A 105 -13.21 15.72 16.89
CA PRO A 105 -13.60 15.71 18.30
C PRO A 105 -15.03 15.20 18.53
N VAL A 106 -15.87 15.18 17.49
CA VAL A 106 -17.25 14.66 17.50
C VAL A 106 -17.52 13.87 16.22
N CYS A 107 -18.42 12.90 16.27
CA CYS A 107 -18.80 12.07 15.11
C CYS A 107 -17.61 11.41 14.40
N THR A 108 -16.56 11.02 15.14
CA THR A 108 -15.27 10.53 14.63
C THR A 108 -15.42 9.47 13.54
N LEU A 109 -16.24 8.43 13.77
CA LEU A 109 -16.42 7.35 12.78
C LEU A 109 -17.02 7.84 11.46
N LEU A 110 -18.03 8.73 11.52
CA LEU A 110 -18.67 9.26 10.31
C LEU A 110 -17.70 10.15 9.53
N LEU A 111 -16.99 11.03 10.25
CA LEU A 111 -16.07 11.97 9.62
C LEU A 111 -14.82 11.26 9.08
N GLN A 112 -14.31 10.22 9.76
CA GLN A 112 -13.26 9.36 9.23
C GLN A 112 -13.71 8.59 7.99
N PHE A 113 -14.95 8.09 7.96
CA PHE A 113 -15.51 7.45 6.76
C PHE A 113 -15.54 8.42 5.57
N LEU A 114 -15.98 9.66 5.78
CA LEU A 114 -15.93 10.71 4.76
C LEU A 114 -14.48 11.06 4.36
N GLY A 115 -13.57 11.07 5.33
CA GLY A 115 -12.14 11.22 5.09
C GLY A 115 -11.57 10.14 4.18
N GLY A 116 -11.95 8.88 4.43
CA GLY A 116 -11.64 7.74 3.57
C GLY A 116 -12.09 7.98 2.13
N ALA A 117 -13.32 8.46 1.93
CA ALA A 117 -13.83 8.79 0.61
C ALA A 117 -13.01 9.91 -0.08
N LEU A 118 -12.56 10.93 0.66
CA LEU A 118 -11.71 12.00 0.12
C LEU A 118 -10.32 11.48 -0.30
N VAL A 119 -9.71 10.61 0.50
CA VAL A 119 -8.43 9.97 0.16
C VAL A 119 -8.57 9.04 -1.04
N ALA A 120 -9.65 8.27 -1.11
CA ALA A 120 -9.96 7.43 -2.26
C ALA A 120 -10.15 8.26 -3.54
N LEU A 121 -10.75 9.45 -3.44
CA LEU A 121 -10.84 10.39 -4.56
C LEU A 121 -9.48 10.96 -4.98
N GLU A 122 -8.59 11.27 -4.04
CA GLU A 122 -7.20 11.65 -4.37
C GLU A 122 -6.49 10.54 -5.15
N ILE A 123 -6.62 9.29 -4.67
CA ILE A 123 -6.02 8.12 -5.34
C ILE A 123 -6.62 7.92 -6.72
N ALA A 124 -7.95 7.95 -6.85
CA ALA A 124 -8.61 7.80 -8.14
C ALA A 124 -8.16 8.91 -9.11
N SER A 125 -8.13 10.16 -8.67
CA SER A 125 -7.72 11.28 -9.51
C SER A 125 -6.28 11.18 -10.00
N LEU A 126 -5.35 10.64 -9.20
CA LEU A 126 -3.92 10.61 -9.52
C LEU A 126 -3.45 9.28 -10.13
N TYR A 127 -4.11 8.17 -9.79
CA TYR A 127 -3.61 6.82 -10.04
C TYR A 127 -4.63 5.89 -10.71
N SER A 128 -5.85 6.33 -11.07
CA SER A 128 -6.84 5.44 -11.72
C SER A 128 -6.33 4.72 -12.97
N SER A 129 -5.43 5.33 -13.76
CA SER A 129 -4.84 4.68 -14.94
C SER A 129 -3.73 3.68 -14.61
N GLN A 130 -3.23 3.68 -13.38
CA GLN A 130 -2.11 2.88 -12.89
C GLN A 130 -2.56 1.71 -12.00
N LEU A 131 -3.83 1.59 -11.66
CA LEU A 131 -4.35 0.58 -10.75
C LEU A 131 -5.38 -0.30 -11.45
N ASP A 132 -5.23 -1.61 -11.29
CA ASP A 132 -6.23 -2.60 -11.69
C ASP A 132 -7.07 -3.03 -10.47
N ILE A 133 -6.44 -3.07 -9.29
CA ILE A 133 -7.05 -3.48 -8.03
C ILE A 133 -6.69 -2.44 -6.96
N PHE A 134 -7.68 -2.04 -6.16
CA PHE A 134 -7.47 -1.17 -5.00
C PHE A 134 -7.90 -1.90 -3.72
N ILE A 135 -7.04 -1.88 -2.71
CA ILE A 135 -7.24 -2.48 -1.40
C ILE A 135 -7.13 -1.38 -0.35
N ASP A 136 -8.21 -1.16 0.38
CA ASP A 136 -8.21 -0.29 1.56
C ASP A 136 -7.96 -1.13 2.80
N THR A 137 -6.93 -0.77 3.56
CA THR A 137 -6.59 -1.43 4.84
C THR A 137 -6.63 -0.45 6.01
N THR A 138 -7.24 0.73 5.81
CA THR A 138 -7.48 1.71 6.87
C THR A 138 -8.55 1.19 7.82
N GLY A 139 -8.29 1.27 9.13
CA GLY A 139 -9.15 0.75 10.19
C GLY A 139 -8.60 1.01 11.58
#